data_AF-A0ABD3F234-F1
#
_entry.id   AF-A0ABD3F234-F1
#
_cell.length_a   1.000
_cell.length_b   1.000
_cell.length_c   1.000
_cell.angle_alpha   90.00
_cell.angle_beta   90.00
_cell.angle_gamma   90.00
#
_symmetry.space_group_name_H-M   'P 1'
#
loop_
_entity.id
_entity.type
_entity.pdbx_description
1 polymer ?
#
loop_
_entity_poly.entity_id
_entity_poly.type
_entity_poly.pdbx_seq_one_letter_code
_entity_poly.pdbx_strand_id
1 'polypeptide(L)'
;MHRFPWRIHPTAKNGNVIKQLKKQIKKKIAPPELKLIPKVLQKWKRKGDQDDWVQGQQSQAQLQLWAHDNVLTNYQVWVAYRMAVVQLNMYYEGWTQDESCPLDATCQSTGRDVAHVVWTCHRAQLWWKHLLEHWLGHEVKPADIQGFKDYFSARTASPIGDRLRKRIRTRIEQWKNEIDSQLRRIWWAWCSIGAALLWQVRNQVVHEGVKRTPKSQVEFMWKRGLQQLYAVARYERLRADLRIQGLYLQICLECLEGIEVEVPPNSPSPKPAEWRQKKVLELPRRLKLYQVANNA
;
A
#
# COMPACT_ATOMS: atom_id res chain seq x y z
N MET A 1 14.72 3.92 -16.18
CA MET A 1 14.16 2.55 -16.24
C MET A 1 12.65 2.47 -16.54
N HIS A 2 11.81 3.50 -16.28
CA HIS A 2 10.47 3.59 -16.91
C HIS A 2 10.22 4.87 -17.73
N ARG A 3 11.29 5.56 -18.14
CA ARG A 3 11.26 6.44 -19.32
C ARG A 3 11.27 5.64 -20.64
N PHE A 4 11.14 4.31 -20.56
CA PHE A 4 10.96 3.47 -21.73
C PHE A 4 9.48 3.45 -22.08
N PRO A 5 9.06 3.92 -23.26
CA PRO A 5 7.69 3.74 -23.70
C PRO A 5 7.49 2.24 -23.91
N TRP A 6 6.84 1.58 -22.94
CA TRP A 6 6.39 0.21 -23.10
C TRP A 6 5.28 0.23 -24.14
N ARG A 7 5.62 -0.10 -25.38
CA ARG A 7 4.68 -0.08 -26.50
C ARG A 7 4.11 -1.47 -26.64
N ILE A 8 2.82 -1.61 -26.35
CA ILE A 8 2.07 -2.80 -26.72
C ILE A 8 1.48 -2.51 -28.10
N HIS A 9 1.56 -3.46 -29.02
CA HIS A 9 0.94 -3.27 -30.33
C HIS A 9 -0.58 -3.11 -30.14
N PRO A 10 -1.25 -2.14 -30.80
CA PRO A 10 -2.69 -1.88 -30.60
C PRO A 10 -3.58 -3.12 -30.78
N THR A 11 -3.14 -4.08 -31.59
CA THR A 11 -3.86 -5.34 -31.87
C THR A 11 -3.48 -6.50 -30.94
N ALA A 12 -2.68 -6.27 -29.90
CA ALA A 12 -2.28 -7.31 -28.97
C ALA A 12 -3.48 -7.82 -28.14
N LYS A 13 -3.81 -9.10 -28.27
CA LYS A 13 -4.81 -9.75 -27.41
C LYS A 13 -4.45 -9.60 -25.93
N ASN A 14 -5.43 -9.31 -25.06
CA ASN A 14 -5.23 -9.08 -23.61
C ASN A 14 -4.38 -10.17 -22.93
N GLY A 15 -4.60 -11.46 -23.25
CA GLY A 15 -3.80 -12.56 -22.70
C GLY A 15 -2.32 -12.54 -23.06
N ASN A 16 -1.93 -11.82 -24.12
CA ASN A 16 -0.56 -11.70 -24.61
C ASN A 16 0.16 -10.42 -24.17
N VAL A 17 -0.56 -9.47 -23.55
CA VAL A 17 0.01 -8.19 -23.11
C VAL A 17 1.18 -8.41 -22.16
N ILE A 18 1.01 -9.25 -21.13
CA ILE A 18 2.06 -9.55 -20.15
C ILE A 18 3.26 -10.22 -20.83
N LYS A 19 3.03 -11.14 -21.78
CA LYS A 19 4.09 -11.83 -22.51
C LYS A 19 4.91 -10.86 -23.38
N GLN A 20 4.25 -9.88 -24.02
CA GLN A 20 4.93 -8.86 -24.82
C GLN A 20 5.74 -7.89 -23.95
N LEU A 21 5.18 -7.44 -22.82
CA LEU A 21 5.90 -6.59 -21.86
C LEU A 21 7.14 -7.31 -21.30
N LYS A 22 7.02 -8.59 -20.92
CA LYS A 22 8.15 -9.41 -20.44
C LYS A 22 9.23 -9.59 -21.51
N LYS A 23 8.85 -9.76 -22.79
CA LYS A 23 9.82 -9.82 -23.90
C LYS A 23 10.59 -8.51 -24.09
N GLN A 24 9.95 -7.35 -23.88
CA GLN A 24 10.62 -6.05 -23.98
C GLN A 24 11.61 -5.82 -22.84
N ILE A 25 11.29 -6.28 -21.62
CA ILE A 25 12.21 -6.28 -20.47
C ILE A 25 13.45 -7.12 -20.79
N LYS A 26 13.26 -8.35 -21.29
CA LYS A 26 14.38 -9.26 -21.62
C LYS A 26 15.23 -8.80 -22.82
N LYS A 27 14.66 -8.06 -23.78
CA LYS A 27 15.37 -7.59 -24.97
C LYS A 27 16.17 -6.28 -24.77
N LYS A 28 15.94 -5.52 -23.69
CA LYS A 28 16.58 -4.20 -23.47
C LYS A 28 16.90 -3.96 -21.98
N ILE A 29 17.83 -4.75 -21.48
CA ILE A 29 18.85 -4.22 -20.56
C ILE A 29 20.16 -4.37 -21.31
N ALA A 30 20.35 -3.53 -22.32
CA ALA A 30 21.61 -3.49 -23.06
C ALA A 30 22.69 -2.83 -22.18
N PRO A 31 23.99 -3.14 -22.36
CA PRO A 31 25.09 -2.54 -21.59
C PRO A 31 25.06 -1.01 -21.42
N PRO A 32 24.56 -0.20 -22.38
CA PRO A 32 24.41 1.25 -22.20
C PRO A 32 23.39 1.67 -21.13
N GLU A 33 22.34 0.86 -20.89
CA GLU A 33 21.28 1.17 -19.92
C GLU A 33 21.72 0.88 -18.48
N LEU A 34 22.69 -0.03 -18.29
CA LEU A 34 23.37 -0.23 -16.99
C LEU A 34 24.06 1.05 -16.51
N LYS A 35 24.60 1.88 -17.43
CA LYS A 35 25.21 3.18 -17.11
C LYS A 35 24.20 4.19 -16.55
N LEU A 36 22.89 3.97 -16.74
CA LEU A 36 21.83 4.84 -16.20
C LEU A 36 21.38 4.42 -14.79
N ILE A 37 21.78 3.24 -14.30
CA ILE A 37 21.38 2.75 -12.98
C ILE A 37 21.78 3.73 -11.88
N PRO A 38 23.05 4.21 -11.78
CA PRO A 38 23.42 5.16 -10.73
C PRO A 38 22.56 6.42 -10.72
N LYS A 39 22.19 6.94 -11.91
CA LYS A 39 21.31 8.11 -12.04
C LYS A 39 19.89 7.81 -11.54
N VAL A 40 19.35 6.62 -11.84
CA VAL A 40 18.04 6.18 -11.33
C VAL A 40 18.07 6.03 -9.81
N LEU A 41 19.11 5.39 -9.29
CA LEU A 41 19.29 5.20 -7.85
C LEU A 41 19.41 6.54 -7.11
N GLN A 42 20.19 7.47 -7.64
CA GLN A 42 20.30 8.81 -7.08
C GLN A 42 18.98 9.58 -7.14
N LYS A 43 18.18 9.40 -8.21
CA LYS A 43 16.82 9.97 -8.29
C LYS A 43 15.92 9.40 -7.19
N TRP A 44 15.94 8.08 -6.98
CA TRP A 44 15.12 7.43 -5.96
C TRP A 44 15.52 7.86 -4.56
N LYS A 45 16.82 7.88 -4.26
CA LYS A 45 17.34 8.37 -2.99
C LYS A 45 16.88 9.80 -2.73
N ARG A 46 17.10 10.72 -3.68
CA ARG A 46 16.65 12.12 -3.58
C ARG A 46 15.15 12.24 -3.35
N LYS A 47 14.35 11.38 -3.98
CA LYS A 47 12.89 11.38 -3.77
C LYS A 47 12.49 10.85 -2.40
N GLY A 48 13.15 9.81 -1.91
CA GLY A 48 12.97 9.34 -0.53
C GLY A 48 13.39 10.41 0.49
N ASP A 49 14.49 11.13 0.24
CA ASP A 49 14.97 12.20 1.11
C ASP A 49 14.04 13.44 1.12
N GLN A 50 13.19 13.61 0.10
CA GLN A 50 12.27 14.74 -0.04
C GLN A 50 10.84 14.45 0.46
N ASP A 51 10.47 13.18 0.59
CA ASP A 51 9.11 12.78 0.97
C ASP A 51 9.12 11.52 1.84
N ASP A 52 8.81 11.70 3.12
CA ASP A 52 8.70 10.63 4.12
C ASP A 52 7.77 9.49 3.67
N TRP A 53 6.72 9.77 2.87
CA TRP A 53 5.84 8.71 2.38
C TRP A 53 6.59 7.80 1.41
N VAL A 54 7.30 8.39 0.44
CA VAL A 54 8.15 7.67 -0.51
C VAL A 54 9.27 6.95 0.22
N GLN A 55 9.86 7.57 1.24
CA GLN A 55 10.89 6.96 2.08
C GLN A 55 10.39 5.66 2.73
N GLY A 56 9.21 5.69 3.36
CA GLY A 56 8.62 4.51 3.96
C GLY A 56 8.29 3.43 2.94
N GLN A 57 7.80 3.80 1.74
CA GLN A 57 7.59 2.82 0.66
C GLN A 57 8.91 2.16 0.21
N GLN A 58 10.00 2.93 0.13
CA GLN A 58 11.35 2.45 -0.20
C GLN A 58 12.02 1.67 0.95
N SER A 59 11.47 1.74 2.15
CA SER A 59 11.94 0.96 3.30
C SER A 59 11.60 -0.53 3.21
N GLN A 60 10.85 -0.96 2.19
CA GLN A 60 10.60 -2.36 1.93
C GLN A 60 11.52 -2.92 0.85
N ALA A 61 12.06 -4.12 1.08
CA ALA A 61 12.81 -4.83 0.06
C ALA A 61 11.88 -5.36 -1.03
N GLN A 62 12.38 -5.46 -2.26
CA GLN A 62 11.62 -6.04 -3.37
C GLN A 62 11.07 -7.42 -3.03
N LEU A 63 11.91 -8.29 -2.47
CA LEU A 63 11.50 -9.63 -2.08
C LEU A 63 10.35 -9.62 -1.08
N GLN A 64 10.28 -8.65 -0.16
CA GLN A 64 9.16 -8.50 0.77
C GLN A 64 7.88 -8.04 0.08
N LEU A 65 7.98 -7.22 -0.96
CA LEU A 65 6.83 -6.81 -1.78
C LEU A 65 6.27 -7.97 -2.61
N TRP A 66 7.14 -8.83 -3.15
CA TRP A 66 6.73 -9.97 -3.99
C TRP A 66 6.41 -11.23 -3.18
N ALA A 67 6.90 -11.36 -1.95
CA ALA A 67 6.52 -12.42 -1.00
C ALA A 67 5.16 -12.09 -0.36
N HIS A 68 4.12 -12.02 -1.18
CA HIS A 68 2.78 -11.62 -0.76
C HIS A 68 1.87 -12.81 -0.43
N ASP A 69 2.38 -14.05 -0.51
CA ASP A 69 1.68 -15.31 -0.17
C ASP A 69 0.24 -15.40 -0.67
N ASN A 70 0.00 -14.97 -1.93
CA ASN A 70 -1.32 -14.89 -2.56
C ASN A 70 -2.37 -14.01 -1.85
N VAL A 71 -1.96 -13.20 -0.85
CA VAL A 71 -2.84 -12.24 -0.19
C VAL A 71 -3.21 -11.10 -1.11
N LEU A 72 -2.22 -10.61 -1.88
CA LEU A 72 -2.37 -9.53 -2.84
C LEU A 72 -2.53 -10.05 -4.26
N THR A 73 -3.23 -9.26 -5.07
CA THR A 73 -3.26 -9.43 -6.52
C THR A 73 -1.96 -8.90 -7.16
N ASN A 74 -1.62 -9.41 -8.34
CA ASN A 74 -0.49 -8.90 -9.14
C ASN A 74 -0.59 -7.38 -9.38
N TYR A 75 -1.80 -6.85 -9.57
CA TYR A 75 -2.02 -5.42 -9.73
C TYR A 75 -1.64 -4.63 -8.47
N GLN A 76 -2.06 -5.08 -7.28
CA GLN A 76 -1.73 -4.41 -6.02
C GLN A 76 -0.23 -4.40 -5.74
N VAL A 77 0.45 -5.53 -5.96
CA VAL A 77 1.91 -5.64 -5.82
C VAL A 77 2.60 -4.70 -6.81
N TRP A 78 2.12 -4.64 -8.05
CA TRP A 78 2.68 -3.76 -9.07
C TRP A 78 2.50 -2.28 -8.73
N VAL A 79 1.32 -1.88 -8.22
CA VAL A 79 1.09 -0.51 -7.76
C VAL A 79 2.00 -0.18 -6.58
N ALA A 80 2.08 -1.05 -5.57
CA ALA A 80 2.97 -0.89 -4.42
C ALA A 80 4.43 -0.70 -4.83
N TYR A 81 4.92 -1.56 -5.72
CA TYR A 81 6.25 -1.43 -6.30
C TYR A 81 6.43 -0.08 -7.01
N ARG A 82 5.51 0.28 -7.92
CA ARG A 82 5.57 1.51 -8.73
C ARG A 82 5.50 2.79 -7.90
N MET A 83 4.82 2.77 -6.76
CA MET A 83 4.84 3.87 -5.80
C MET A 83 6.23 4.03 -5.18
N ALA A 84 6.84 2.96 -4.67
CA ALA A 84 8.16 3.00 -4.03
C ALA A 84 9.25 3.56 -4.96
N VAL A 85 9.16 3.22 -6.25
CA VAL A 85 10.10 3.68 -7.29
C VAL A 85 9.67 4.98 -7.98
N VAL A 86 8.55 5.58 -7.59
CA VAL A 86 7.99 6.83 -8.13
C VAL A 86 7.81 6.77 -9.66
N GLN A 87 7.14 5.72 -10.13
CA GLN A 87 6.93 5.43 -11.56
C GLN A 87 5.45 5.15 -11.93
N LEU A 88 4.51 5.52 -11.07
CA LEU A 88 3.12 5.65 -11.48
C LEU A 88 2.97 6.91 -12.35
N ASN A 89 2.21 6.78 -13.44
CA ASN A 89 2.01 7.87 -14.39
C ASN A 89 0.83 8.74 -13.93
N MET A 90 1.10 10.01 -13.67
CA MET A 90 0.07 10.98 -13.29
C MET A 90 -0.64 11.62 -14.50
N TYR A 91 -0.13 11.40 -15.71
CA TYR A 91 -0.70 11.98 -16.94
C TYR A 91 -2.05 11.37 -17.31
N TYR A 92 -2.96 12.19 -17.81
CA TYR A 92 -4.24 11.82 -18.42
C TYR A 92 -4.66 12.90 -19.44
N GLU A 93 -5.55 12.55 -20.35
CA GLU A 93 -6.10 13.49 -21.35
C GLU A 93 -7.07 14.48 -20.69
N GLY A 94 -7.11 15.72 -21.19
CA GLY A 94 -7.88 16.81 -20.55
C GLY A 94 -7.22 17.39 -19.30
N TRP A 95 -5.94 17.07 -19.06
CA TRP A 95 -5.17 17.64 -17.97
C TRP A 95 -4.99 19.15 -18.16
N THR A 96 -5.71 19.96 -17.38
CA THR A 96 -5.47 21.40 -17.27
C THR A 96 -4.34 21.66 -16.27
N GLN A 97 -3.55 22.71 -16.53
CA GLN A 97 -2.45 23.12 -15.64
C GLN A 97 -2.95 23.52 -14.25
N ASP A 98 -4.25 23.83 -14.12
CA ASP A 98 -4.91 24.15 -12.86
C ASP A 98 -4.63 23.04 -11.85
N GLU A 99 -3.89 23.34 -10.78
CA GLU A 99 -3.22 22.37 -9.89
C GLU A 99 -4.16 21.55 -8.98
N SER A 100 -5.47 21.55 -9.23
CA SER A 100 -6.50 21.02 -8.31
C SER A 100 -6.49 19.49 -8.13
N CYS A 101 -6.75 18.95 -6.93
CA CYS A 101 -6.79 17.50 -6.77
C CYS A 101 -7.88 16.85 -7.67
N PRO A 102 -7.55 15.82 -8.48
CA PRO A 102 -8.55 15.18 -9.34
C PRO A 102 -9.62 14.43 -8.54
N LEU A 103 -9.31 14.03 -7.30
CA LEU A 103 -10.25 13.30 -6.45
C LEU A 103 -11.23 14.23 -5.72
N ASP A 104 -10.82 15.47 -5.44
CA ASP A 104 -11.56 16.35 -4.55
C ASP A 104 -11.32 17.82 -4.90
N ALA A 105 -12.35 18.47 -5.42
CA ALA A 105 -12.31 19.87 -5.80
C ALA A 105 -12.04 20.81 -4.61
N THR A 106 -12.31 20.36 -3.37
CA THR A 106 -12.05 21.14 -2.15
C THR A 106 -10.60 21.01 -1.65
N CYS A 107 -9.81 20.13 -2.26
CA CYS A 107 -8.46 19.89 -1.80
C CYS A 107 -7.53 21.03 -2.21
N GLN A 108 -6.97 21.71 -1.22
CA GLN A 108 -6.06 22.85 -1.37
C GLN A 108 -4.59 22.43 -1.56
N SER A 109 -4.30 21.13 -1.64
CA SER A 109 -2.94 20.67 -1.85
C SER A 109 -2.50 20.96 -3.28
N THR A 110 -1.38 21.66 -3.42
CA THR A 110 -0.74 21.96 -4.71
C THR A 110 0.03 20.76 -5.30
N GLY A 111 0.22 19.70 -4.50
CA GLY A 111 0.91 18.50 -4.94
C GLY A 111 -0.04 17.57 -5.72
N ARG A 112 0.21 17.36 -7.02
CA ARG A 112 -0.42 16.28 -7.81
C ARG A 112 0.53 15.09 -8.03
N ASP A 113 1.32 14.76 -7.03
CA ASP A 113 2.17 13.57 -7.08
C ASP A 113 1.45 12.33 -6.55
N VAL A 114 2.14 11.20 -6.66
CA VAL A 114 1.62 9.92 -6.19
C VAL A 114 1.34 9.96 -4.69
N ALA A 115 2.24 10.58 -3.92
CA ALA A 115 2.12 10.68 -2.46
C ALA A 115 0.89 11.49 -2.06
N HIS A 116 0.53 12.51 -2.85
CA HIS A 116 -0.72 13.21 -2.66
C HIS A 116 -1.93 12.29 -2.81
N VAL A 117 -2.05 11.62 -3.96
CA VAL A 117 -3.21 10.75 -4.25
C VAL A 117 -3.39 9.66 -3.19
N VAL A 118 -2.30 9.09 -2.70
CA VAL A 118 -2.36 7.94 -1.78
C VAL A 118 -2.21 8.29 -0.31
N TRP A 119 -1.78 9.50 0.03
CA TRP A 119 -1.58 9.93 1.42
C TRP A 119 -2.18 11.31 1.70
N THR A 120 -1.67 12.41 1.12
CA THR A 120 -2.05 13.76 1.61
C THR A 120 -3.43 14.23 1.16
N CYS A 121 -4.00 13.66 0.11
CA CYS A 121 -5.36 13.96 -0.35
C CYS A 121 -6.38 13.74 0.78
N HIS A 122 -7.35 14.63 0.93
CA HIS A 122 -8.41 14.52 1.92
C HIS A 122 -9.11 13.14 1.87
N ARG A 123 -9.39 12.64 0.66
CA ARG A 123 -10.00 11.31 0.50
C ARG A 123 -9.10 10.15 0.90
N ALA A 124 -7.80 10.30 0.71
CA ALA A 124 -6.83 9.31 1.20
C ALA A 124 -6.78 9.32 2.73
N GLN A 125 -6.75 10.52 3.34
CA GLN A 125 -6.80 10.68 4.79
C GLN A 125 -8.06 10.07 5.40
N LEU A 126 -9.24 10.23 4.79
CA LEU A 126 -10.47 9.59 5.26
C LEU A 126 -10.38 8.05 5.26
N TRP A 127 -9.78 7.48 4.21
CA TRP A 127 -9.53 6.04 4.14
C TRP A 127 -8.58 5.57 5.26
N TRP A 128 -7.44 6.23 5.41
CA TRP A 128 -6.45 5.85 6.44
C TRP A 128 -6.98 6.06 7.85
N LYS A 129 -7.75 7.14 8.07
CA LYS A 129 -8.49 7.39 9.32
C LYS A 129 -9.37 6.19 9.65
N HIS A 130 -10.24 5.80 8.72
CA HIS A 130 -11.20 4.72 8.94
C HIS A 130 -10.53 3.40 9.30
N LEU A 131 -9.46 3.03 8.57
CA LEU A 131 -8.66 1.84 8.88
C LEU A 131 -8.02 1.94 10.27
N LEU A 132 -7.46 3.09 10.62
CA LEU A 132 -6.80 3.29 11.91
C LEU A 132 -7.79 3.26 13.09
N GLU A 133 -8.98 3.83 12.92
CA GLU A 133 -10.05 3.79 13.93
C GLU A 133 -10.47 2.36 14.25
N HIS A 134 -10.57 1.49 13.24
CA HIS A 134 -10.85 0.06 13.46
C HIS A 134 -9.65 -0.65 14.10
N TRP A 135 -8.42 -0.28 13.72
CA TRP A 135 -7.21 -0.87 14.28
C TRP A 135 -6.98 -0.53 15.75
N LEU A 136 -7.30 0.70 16.15
CA LEU A 136 -7.14 1.21 17.51
C LEU A 136 -8.40 1.00 18.37
N GLY A 137 -9.58 0.97 17.74
CA GLY A 137 -10.87 0.84 18.41
C GLY A 137 -11.42 2.13 19.01
N HIS A 138 -10.90 3.29 18.59
CA HIS A 138 -11.38 4.60 19.01
C HIS A 138 -11.27 5.61 17.86
N GLU A 139 -11.96 6.75 18.00
CA GLU A 139 -11.95 7.82 17.02
C GLU A 139 -10.54 8.40 16.90
N VAL A 140 -10.15 8.74 15.68
CA VAL A 140 -8.84 9.32 15.39
C VAL A 140 -9.02 10.73 14.83
N LYS A 141 -8.37 11.71 15.43
CA LYS A 141 -8.40 13.08 14.89
C LYS A 141 -7.52 13.15 13.65
N PRO A 142 -7.84 14.01 12.66
CA PRO A 142 -7.02 14.17 11.46
C PRO A 142 -5.54 14.46 11.74
N ALA A 143 -5.25 15.23 12.80
CA ALA A 143 -3.88 15.54 13.21
C ALA A 143 -3.09 14.30 13.68
N ASP A 144 -3.76 13.33 14.29
CA ASP A 144 -3.13 12.14 14.87
C ASP A 144 -2.70 11.13 13.80
N ILE A 145 -3.41 11.10 12.67
CA ILE A 145 -3.10 10.22 11.53
C ILE A 145 -1.67 10.43 11.05
N GLN A 146 -1.17 11.67 11.12
CA GLN A 146 0.18 12.01 10.70
C GLN A 146 1.24 11.27 11.52
N GLY A 147 1.00 11.01 12.81
CA GLY A 147 1.87 10.20 13.66
C GLY A 147 1.98 8.73 13.20
N PHE A 148 1.02 8.26 12.40
CA PHE A 148 1.01 6.90 11.85
C PHE A 148 1.54 6.81 10.41
N LYS A 149 2.00 7.92 9.81
CA LYS A 149 2.51 7.96 8.42
C LYS A 149 3.55 6.89 8.15
N ASP A 150 4.47 6.67 9.09
CA ASP A 150 5.56 5.72 8.93
C ASP A 150 5.09 4.25 8.93
N TYR A 151 4.02 3.94 9.66
CA TYR A 151 3.44 2.59 9.71
C TYR A 151 2.69 2.27 8.42
N PHE A 152 1.94 3.24 7.88
CA PHE A 152 1.24 3.09 6.59
C PHE A 152 2.22 3.00 5.42
N SER A 153 3.15 3.95 5.33
CA SER A 153 4.09 4.02 4.21
C SER A 153 5.02 2.80 4.13
N ALA A 154 5.53 2.33 5.27
CA ALA A 154 6.35 1.14 5.35
C ALA A 154 5.55 -0.17 5.47
N ARG A 155 4.21 -0.10 5.45
CA ARG A 155 3.27 -1.22 5.70
C ARG A 155 3.70 -2.09 6.89
N THR A 156 4.26 -1.46 7.91
CA THR A 156 4.66 -2.11 9.16
C THR A 156 3.53 -1.87 10.14
N ALA A 157 3.02 -2.93 10.77
CA ALA A 157 1.90 -2.81 11.69
C ALA A 157 2.20 -1.83 12.82
N SER A 158 1.28 -0.90 13.05
CA SER A 158 1.29 -0.12 14.28
C SER A 158 0.87 -1.01 15.45
N PRO A 159 1.18 -0.62 16.70
CA PRO A 159 0.57 -1.24 17.86
C PRO A 159 -0.95 -1.31 17.70
N ILE A 160 -1.53 -2.46 18.02
CA ILE A 160 -2.99 -2.63 18.08
C ILE A 160 -3.54 -1.90 19.29
N GLY A 161 -4.75 -1.35 19.17
CA GLY A 161 -5.43 -0.78 20.32
C GLY A 161 -5.96 -1.85 21.28
N ASP A 162 -6.17 -1.45 22.53
CA ASP A 162 -6.60 -2.37 23.58
C ASP A 162 -8.00 -2.95 23.33
N ARG A 163 -8.87 -2.23 22.62
CA ARG A 163 -10.20 -2.73 22.26
C ARG A 163 -10.13 -3.90 21.28
N LEU A 164 -9.36 -3.74 20.19
CA LEU A 164 -9.13 -4.84 19.23
C LEU A 164 -8.45 -6.02 19.91
N ARG A 165 -7.43 -5.75 20.73
CA ARG A 165 -6.75 -6.77 21.53
C ARG A 165 -7.72 -7.53 22.45
N LYS A 166 -8.57 -6.81 23.18
CA LYS A 166 -9.58 -7.41 24.10
C LYS A 166 -10.57 -8.27 23.32
N ARG A 167 -11.07 -7.79 22.18
CA ARG A 167 -12.01 -8.54 21.33
C ARG A 167 -11.42 -9.82 20.76
N ILE A 168 -10.14 -9.81 20.41
CA ILE A 168 -9.44 -11.04 19.97
C ILE A 168 -9.30 -12.02 21.16
N ARG A 169 -8.95 -11.52 22.35
CA ARG A 169 -8.83 -12.35 23.56
C ARG A 169 -10.15 -12.98 24.01
N THR A 170 -11.30 -12.36 23.74
CA THR A 170 -12.60 -12.99 24.04
C THR A 170 -12.94 -14.13 23.08
N ARG A 171 -12.24 -14.24 21.94
CA ARG A 171 -12.45 -15.28 20.93
C ARG A 171 -11.37 -16.37 20.96
N ILE A 172 -10.22 -16.10 21.58
CA ILE A 172 -9.07 -17.01 21.62
C ILE A 172 -8.54 -17.08 23.05
N GLU A 173 -8.52 -18.28 23.63
CA GLU A 173 -8.15 -18.52 25.04
C GLU A 173 -6.73 -18.03 25.40
N GLN A 174 -5.78 -18.20 24.48
CA GLN A 174 -4.38 -17.82 24.69
C GLN A 174 -3.85 -16.98 23.53
N TRP A 175 -3.17 -15.88 23.86
CA TRP A 175 -2.48 -15.07 22.86
C TRP A 175 -1.24 -15.81 22.36
N LYS A 176 -1.19 -16.12 21.07
CA LYS A 176 -0.06 -16.83 20.45
C LYS A 176 0.64 -15.94 19.42
N ASN A 177 1.90 -16.25 19.14
CA ASN A 177 2.72 -15.53 18.15
C ASN A 177 2.10 -15.54 16.73
N GLU A 178 1.30 -16.58 16.43
CA GLU A 178 0.56 -16.70 15.17
C GLU A 178 -0.47 -15.59 15.01
N ILE A 179 -1.11 -15.13 16.10
CA ILE A 179 -2.07 -14.02 16.08
C ILE A 179 -1.35 -12.73 15.70
N ASP A 180 -0.20 -12.45 16.33
CA ASP A 180 0.63 -11.29 15.98
C ASP A 180 1.13 -11.35 14.53
N SER A 181 1.40 -12.55 14.02
CA SER A 181 1.73 -12.76 12.61
C SER A 181 0.54 -12.44 11.69
N GLN A 182 -0.66 -12.92 12.02
CA GLN A 182 -1.87 -12.60 11.24
C GLN A 182 -2.23 -11.12 11.30
N LEU A 183 -2.10 -10.46 12.45
CA LEU A 183 -2.33 -9.01 12.57
C LEU A 183 -1.34 -8.22 11.71
N ARG A 184 -0.04 -8.56 11.76
CA ARG A 184 0.96 -7.94 10.88
C ARG A 184 0.63 -8.14 9.41
N ARG A 185 0.17 -9.32 9.04
CA ARG A 185 -0.26 -9.66 7.68
C ARG A 185 -1.50 -8.88 7.24
N ILE A 186 -2.51 -8.75 8.11
CA ILE A 186 -3.72 -7.95 7.88
C ILE A 186 -3.33 -6.48 7.63
N TRP A 187 -2.52 -5.88 8.52
CA TRP A 187 -2.08 -4.50 8.35
C TRP A 187 -1.33 -4.30 7.04
N TRP A 188 -0.36 -5.17 6.75
CA TRP A 188 0.44 -5.10 5.54
C TRP A 188 -0.44 -5.19 4.28
N ALA A 189 -1.43 -6.08 4.30
CA ALA A 189 -2.37 -6.25 3.21
C ALA A 189 -3.28 -5.03 3.05
N TRP A 190 -3.86 -4.51 4.12
CA TRP A 190 -4.70 -3.31 4.09
C TRP A 190 -3.95 -2.08 3.54
N CYS A 191 -2.70 -1.86 3.95
CA CYS A 191 -1.90 -0.77 3.43
C CYS A 191 -1.65 -0.92 1.92
N SER A 192 -1.44 -2.15 1.44
CA SER A 192 -1.21 -2.43 0.02
C SER A 192 -2.49 -2.33 -0.81
N ILE A 193 -3.58 -2.92 -0.34
CA ILE A 193 -4.91 -2.88 -0.97
C ILE A 193 -5.40 -1.44 -1.00
N GLY A 194 -5.35 -0.72 0.12
CA GLY A 194 -5.80 0.66 0.25
C GLY A 194 -5.11 1.59 -0.75
N ALA A 195 -3.77 1.52 -0.83
CA ALA A 195 -3.03 2.36 -1.78
C ALA A 195 -3.34 2.01 -3.25
N ALA A 196 -3.51 0.72 -3.57
CA ALA A 196 -3.91 0.30 -4.91
C ALA A 196 -5.34 0.72 -5.28
N LEU A 197 -6.26 0.69 -4.31
CA LEU A 197 -7.63 1.14 -4.49
C LEU A 197 -7.72 2.66 -4.61
N LEU A 198 -6.94 3.44 -3.85
CA LEU A 198 -6.84 4.89 -4.04
C LEU A 198 -6.35 5.23 -5.46
N TRP A 199 -5.33 4.52 -5.93
CA TRP A 199 -4.85 4.65 -7.31
C TRP A 199 -5.93 4.30 -8.34
N GLN A 200 -6.65 3.20 -8.11
CA GLN A 200 -7.77 2.79 -8.97
C GLN A 200 -8.89 3.84 -8.99
N VAL A 201 -9.30 4.35 -7.82
CA VAL A 201 -10.35 5.38 -7.71
C VAL A 201 -9.93 6.64 -8.45
N ARG A 202 -8.66 7.07 -8.33
CA ARG A 202 -8.14 8.17 -9.14
C ARG A 202 -8.31 7.91 -10.63
N ASN A 203 -7.96 6.72 -11.11
CA ASN A 203 -8.09 6.38 -12.52
C ASN A 203 -9.55 6.36 -12.98
N GLN A 204 -10.47 5.85 -12.15
CA GLN A 204 -11.91 5.90 -12.45
C GLN A 204 -12.42 7.34 -12.57
N VAL A 205 -11.98 8.24 -11.68
CA VAL A 205 -12.40 9.65 -11.74
C VAL A 205 -11.88 10.32 -13.00
N VAL A 206 -10.58 10.17 -13.31
CA VAL A 206 -9.94 10.94 -14.40
C VAL A 206 -10.13 10.34 -15.79
N HIS A 207 -10.31 9.01 -15.91
CA HIS A 207 -10.42 8.33 -17.21
C HIS A 207 -11.84 7.85 -17.51
N GLU A 208 -12.64 7.57 -16.48
CA GLU A 208 -14.01 7.06 -16.64
C GLU A 208 -15.06 8.09 -16.21
N GLY A 209 -14.65 9.26 -15.69
CA GLY A 209 -15.56 10.32 -15.24
C GLY A 209 -16.39 9.93 -14.02
N VAL A 210 -15.99 8.88 -13.28
CA VAL A 210 -16.78 8.34 -12.17
C VAL A 210 -16.82 9.34 -11.02
N LYS A 211 -18.02 9.78 -10.64
CA LYS A 211 -18.25 10.62 -9.47
C LYS A 211 -18.51 9.73 -8.25
N ARG A 212 -17.66 9.82 -7.23
CA ARG A 212 -17.86 9.18 -5.92
C ARG A 212 -17.89 10.24 -4.84
N THR A 213 -18.75 10.10 -3.84
CA THR A 213 -18.67 10.89 -2.61
C THR A 213 -17.54 10.33 -1.71
N PRO A 214 -16.96 11.14 -0.82
CA PRO A 214 -15.93 10.65 0.11
C PRO A 214 -16.40 9.45 0.94
N LYS A 215 -17.63 9.48 1.48
CA LYS A 215 -18.23 8.37 2.23
C LYS A 215 -18.34 7.10 1.39
N SER A 216 -18.91 7.20 0.19
CA SER A 216 -19.06 6.03 -0.70
C SER A 216 -17.72 5.42 -1.13
N GLN A 217 -16.66 6.23 -1.20
CA GLN A 217 -15.31 5.76 -1.51
C GLN A 217 -14.77 4.90 -0.35
N VAL A 218 -14.86 5.38 0.89
CA VAL A 218 -14.40 4.64 2.07
C VAL A 218 -15.16 3.32 2.19
N GLU A 219 -16.49 3.34 2.08
CA GLU A 219 -17.33 2.14 2.13
C GLU A 219 -16.97 1.13 1.03
N PHE A 220 -16.78 1.62 -0.20
CA PHE A 220 -16.35 0.79 -1.33
C PHE A 220 -15.00 0.12 -1.05
N MET A 221 -14.02 0.90 -0.58
CA MET A 221 -12.68 0.41 -0.31
C MET A 221 -12.65 -0.61 0.84
N TRP A 222 -13.36 -0.29 1.93
CA TRP A 222 -13.50 -1.16 3.09
C TRP A 222 -14.11 -2.51 2.71
N LYS A 223 -15.26 -2.48 2.03
CA LYS A 223 -15.94 -3.70 1.58
C LYS A 223 -15.06 -4.54 0.66
N ARG A 224 -14.36 -3.92 -0.29
CA ARG A 224 -13.48 -4.64 -1.24
C ARG A 224 -12.29 -5.29 -0.54
N GLY A 225 -11.64 -4.58 0.39
CA GLY A 225 -10.51 -5.15 1.12
C GLY A 225 -10.92 -6.28 2.06
N LEU A 226 -12.04 -6.14 2.78
CA LEU A 226 -12.58 -7.21 3.61
C LEU A 226 -12.92 -8.45 2.79
N GLN A 227 -13.64 -8.28 1.67
CA GLN A 227 -13.98 -9.39 0.77
C GLN A 227 -12.73 -10.16 0.30
N GLN A 228 -11.67 -9.44 -0.07
CA GLN A 228 -10.41 -10.06 -0.49
C GLN A 228 -9.76 -10.83 0.67
N LEU A 229 -9.65 -10.23 1.86
CA LEU A 229 -9.02 -10.87 3.01
C LEU A 229 -9.81 -12.08 3.54
N TYR A 230 -11.14 -12.01 3.53
CA TYR A 230 -11.98 -13.17 3.85
C TYR A 230 -11.84 -14.30 2.83
N ALA A 231 -11.68 -13.97 1.53
CA ALA A 231 -11.42 -14.99 0.52
C ALA A 231 -10.08 -15.71 0.78
N VAL A 232 -9.04 -14.98 1.17
CA VAL A 232 -7.74 -15.54 1.58
C VAL A 232 -7.89 -16.43 2.81
N ALA A 233 -8.52 -15.93 3.87
CA ALA A 233 -8.74 -16.69 5.11
C ALA A 233 -9.53 -17.98 4.84
N ARG A 234 -10.59 -17.90 4.04
CA ARG A 234 -11.38 -19.07 3.63
C ARG A 234 -10.53 -20.08 2.85
N TYR A 235 -9.74 -19.63 1.89
CA TYR A 235 -8.87 -20.50 1.10
C TYR A 235 -7.86 -21.25 1.99
N GLU A 236 -7.21 -20.55 2.91
CA GLU A 236 -6.24 -21.15 3.84
C GLU A 236 -6.89 -22.12 4.82
N ARG A 237 -8.07 -21.79 5.31
CA ARG A 237 -8.83 -22.64 6.23
C ARG A 237 -9.21 -23.99 5.60
N LEU A 238 -9.42 -24.01 4.28
CA LEU A 238 -9.72 -25.23 3.52
C LEU A 238 -8.48 -26.11 3.27
N ARG A 239 -7.27 -25.54 3.37
CA ARG A 239 -6.02 -26.28 3.20
C ARG A 239 -5.55 -26.89 4.51
N ALA A 240 -5.20 -28.18 4.51
CA ALA A 240 -4.81 -28.89 5.72
C ALA A 240 -3.57 -28.28 6.41
N ASP A 241 -2.57 -27.86 5.62
CA ASP A 241 -1.31 -27.29 6.08
C ASP A 241 -1.44 -25.83 6.60
N LEU A 242 -2.47 -25.10 6.16
CA LEU A 242 -2.70 -23.70 6.53
C LEU A 242 -3.95 -23.47 7.38
N ARG A 243 -4.66 -24.55 7.76
CA ARG A 243 -5.99 -24.47 8.38
C ARG A 243 -6.04 -23.54 9.58
N ILE A 244 -5.08 -23.68 10.48
CA ILE A 244 -4.99 -22.90 11.72
C ILE A 244 -4.68 -21.44 11.42
N GLN A 245 -3.80 -21.15 10.46
CA GLN A 245 -3.49 -19.78 10.03
C GLN A 245 -4.73 -19.10 9.43
N GLY A 246 -5.45 -19.81 8.55
CA GLY A 246 -6.69 -19.31 7.97
C GLY A 246 -7.78 -19.04 9.02
N LEU A 247 -7.88 -19.90 10.04
CA LEU A 247 -8.79 -19.68 11.17
C LEU A 247 -8.42 -18.42 11.97
N TYR A 248 -7.15 -18.26 12.34
CA TYR A 248 -6.70 -17.07 13.07
C TYR A 248 -6.85 -15.79 12.25
N LEU A 249 -6.56 -15.85 10.94
CA LEU A 249 -6.76 -14.72 10.04
C LEU A 249 -8.24 -14.31 10.03
N GLN A 250 -9.15 -15.28 9.89
CA GLN A 250 -10.59 -15.02 9.93
C GLN A 250 -11.04 -14.41 11.25
N ILE A 251 -10.64 -14.97 12.40
CA ILE A 251 -11.02 -14.45 13.72
C ILE A 251 -10.53 -13.00 13.87
N CYS A 252 -9.30 -12.70 13.46
CA CYS A 252 -8.77 -11.34 13.51
C CYS A 252 -9.56 -10.37 12.62
N LEU A 253 -9.99 -10.81 11.42
CA LEU A 253 -10.83 -10.00 10.51
C LEU A 253 -12.22 -9.73 11.09
N GLU A 254 -12.88 -10.75 11.64
CA GLU A 254 -14.20 -10.60 12.29
C GLU A 254 -14.12 -9.69 13.52
N CYS A 255 -12.99 -9.76 14.25
CA CYS A 255 -12.72 -8.85 15.34
C CYS A 255 -12.55 -7.41 14.85
N LEU A 256 -11.74 -7.20 13.80
CA LEU A 256 -11.48 -5.88 13.22
C LEU A 256 -12.73 -5.25 12.61
N GLU A 257 -13.51 -6.00 11.83
CA GLU A 257 -14.73 -5.53 11.16
C GLU A 257 -15.81 -5.13 12.16
N GLY A 258 -15.96 -5.89 13.25
CA GLY A 258 -16.98 -5.62 14.25
C GLY A 258 -16.57 -4.62 15.33
N ILE A 259 -15.46 -3.90 15.16
CA ILE A 259 -15.06 -2.83 16.09
C ILE A 259 -16.08 -1.70 16.00
N GLU A 260 -16.66 -1.36 17.15
CA GLU A 260 -17.35 -0.08 17.34
C GLU A 260 -16.28 0.97 17.66
N VAL A 261 -16.40 2.16 17.09
CA VAL A 261 -15.43 3.25 17.31
C VAL A 261 -15.92 4.07 18.50
N GLU A 262 -15.15 4.09 19.58
CA GLU A 262 -15.44 4.89 20.80
C GLU A 262 -14.74 6.25 20.77
N VAL A 263 -15.19 7.19 21.61
CA VAL A 263 -14.51 8.48 21.82
C VAL A 263 -13.09 8.22 22.33
N PRO A 264 -12.06 8.97 21.88
CA PRO A 264 -10.69 8.63 22.18
C PRO A 264 -10.39 8.78 23.68
N PRO A 265 -9.74 7.79 24.33
CA PRO A 265 -9.03 8.06 25.57
C PRO A 265 -7.86 9.01 25.28
N ASN A 266 -7.47 9.86 26.24
CA ASN A 266 -6.27 10.71 26.15
C ASN A 266 -5.01 9.84 25.95
N SER A 267 -4.74 9.47 24.71
CA SER A 267 -3.64 8.58 24.35
C SER A 267 -2.48 9.43 23.81
N PRO A 268 -1.24 9.16 24.25
CA PRO A 268 -0.08 9.83 23.70
C PRO A 268 0.11 9.46 22.23
N SER A 269 0.70 10.36 21.46
CA SER A 269 1.07 10.09 20.06
C SER A 269 1.92 8.83 19.95
N PRO A 270 1.76 8.02 18.88
CA PRO A 270 2.51 6.80 18.73
C PRO A 270 4.01 7.10 18.61
N LYS A 271 4.84 6.19 19.15
CA LYS A 271 6.28 6.23 18.88
C LYS A 271 6.51 6.05 17.36
N PRO A 272 7.50 6.75 16.76
CA PRO A 272 7.87 6.53 15.37
C PRO A 272 8.19 5.05 15.11
N ALA A 273 7.86 4.57 13.91
CA ALA A 273 8.09 3.17 13.57
C ALA A 273 9.59 2.82 13.64
N GLU A 274 9.91 1.64 14.16
CA GLU A 274 11.30 1.21 14.43
C GLU A 274 12.22 1.30 13.22
N TRP A 275 11.69 1.10 12.00
CA TRP A 275 12.47 1.17 10.77
C TRP A 275 13.07 2.56 10.54
N ARG A 276 12.42 3.63 11.01
CA ARG A 276 12.93 5.01 10.91
C ARG A 276 14.17 5.23 11.78
N GLN A 277 14.34 4.42 12.83
CA GLN A 277 15.49 4.47 13.73
C GLN A 277 16.67 3.63 13.22
N LYS A 278 16.43 2.69 12.29
CA LYS A 278 17.49 1.88 11.67
C LYS A 278 18.25 2.72 10.63
N LYS A 279 19.55 2.92 10.84
CA LYS A 279 20.42 3.74 9.97
C LYS A 279 20.27 3.36 8.48
N VAL A 280 20.26 4.39 7.62
CA VAL A 280 20.19 4.43 6.14
C VAL A 280 21.17 3.50 5.39
N LEU A 281 22.07 2.81 6.09
CA LEU A 281 23.06 1.86 5.56
C LEU A 281 22.45 0.66 4.81
N GLU A 282 21.16 0.38 5.00
CA GLU A 282 20.40 -0.63 4.27
C GLU A 282 20.08 -0.21 2.82
N LEU A 283 19.92 1.08 2.52
CA LEU A 283 19.48 1.52 1.20
C LEU A 283 20.51 1.18 0.10
N PRO A 284 21.83 1.48 0.23
CA PRO A 284 22.81 1.08 -0.77
C PRO A 284 22.91 -0.44 -0.97
N ARG A 285 22.82 -1.23 0.11
CA ARG A 285 22.80 -2.70 0.04
C ARG A 285 21.54 -3.20 -0.68
N ARG A 286 20.38 -2.63 -0.39
CA ARG A 286 19.11 -2.95 -1.05
C ARG A 286 19.12 -2.56 -2.52
N LEU A 287 19.67 -1.39 -2.85
CA LEU A 287 19.84 -0.96 -4.24
C LEU A 287 20.80 -1.89 -5.01
N LYS A 288 21.81 -2.45 -4.34
CA LYS A 288 22.67 -3.50 -4.89
C LYS A 288 21.91 -4.82 -5.10
N LEU A 289 21.02 -5.21 -4.18
CA LEU A 289 20.11 -6.35 -4.37
C LEU A 289 19.13 -6.12 -5.54
N TYR A 290 18.62 -4.89 -5.71
CA TYR A 290 17.82 -4.48 -6.88
C TYR A 290 18.62 -4.62 -8.19
N GLN A 291 19.93 -4.32 -8.19
CA GLN A 291 20.79 -4.54 -9.36
C GLN A 291 20.98 -6.03 -9.66
N VAL A 292 21.29 -6.84 -8.64
CA VAL A 292 21.52 -8.28 -8.81
C VAL A 292 20.25 -9.00 -9.28
N ALA A 293 19.09 -8.71 -8.69
CA ALA A 293 17.82 -9.35 -9.05
C ALA A 293 17.30 -8.99 -10.47
N ASN A 294 17.75 -7.87 -11.05
CA ASN A 294 17.42 -7.50 -12.43
C ASN A 294 18.45 -7.98 -13.46
N ASN A 295 19.62 -8.45 -13.00
CA ASN A 295 20.70 -8.97 -13.85
C ASN A 295 20.72 -10.52 -13.92
N ALA A 296 19.84 -11.19 -13.18
CA ALA A 296 19.62 -12.64 -13.22
C ALA A 296 18.35 -12.97 -14.03
#